data_AF-A0A3B9MGU0-F1
#
_entry.id   AF-A0A3B9MGU0-F1
#
_cell.length_a   1.000
_cell.length_b   1.000
_cell.length_c   1.000
_cell.angle_alpha   90.00
_cell.angle_beta   90.00
_cell.angle_gamma   90.00
#
_symmetry.space_group_name_H-M   'P 1'
#
loop_
_entity.id
_entity.type
_entity.pdbx_description
1 polymer ?
#
loop_
_entity_poly.entity_id
_entity_poly.type
_entity_poly.pdbx_seq_one_letter_code
_entity_poly.pdbx_strand_id
1 'polypeptide(L)'
;SEGASEEDLIDIGIRSMGLSELKPFDPKEKIIEFKMESVSKKSLLKMNLRQFCNETLSDSPAPGGGSVAALMGAFGVSLGGMVANLSAGKRGWDDKLGYFSDWAVKAQQLKDELLFLVDEDTAAFKKVMDAFALPKDSADEKAARSAAIQLASKYAAEIPLRVMETAFKSYQLLAEMAEKGNPASVSDVGVGLLALRACVDGAAMNVRINLAGLKDEKLKSALQEKVRKISAESESEFKKIIQIVESKLG
;
A
#
# COMPACT_ATOMS: atom_id res chain seq x y z
N SER A 1 -2.89 -3.24 -22.05
CA SER A 1 -1.73 -2.88 -21.23
C SER A 1 -1.39 -4.07 -20.35
N GLU A 2 -0.11 -4.33 -20.13
CA GLU A 2 0.34 -5.47 -19.30
C GLU A 2 0.14 -5.24 -17.80
N GLY A 3 -0.16 -4.00 -17.38
CA GLY A 3 -0.48 -3.65 -15.98
C GLY A 3 -1.96 -3.78 -15.59
N ALA A 4 -2.73 -4.65 -16.27
CA ALA A 4 -4.11 -4.95 -15.88
C ALA A 4 -4.16 -5.60 -14.48
N SER A 5 -5.25 -5.41 -13.72
CA SER A 5 -5.38 -6.08 -12.43
C SER A 5 -5.59 -7.58 -12.60
N GLU A 6 -5.37 -8.36 -11.54
CA GLU A 6 -5.69 -9.79 -11.55
C GLU A 6 -7.16 -10.03 -11.88
N GLU A 7 -8.08 -9.23 -11.33
CA GLU A 7 -9.51 -9.33 -11.62
C GLU A 7 -9.83 -9.03 -13.09
N ASP A 8 -9.17 -8.04 -13.70
CA ASP A 8 -9.32 -7.72 -15.12
C ASP A 8 -8.78 -8.86 -15.99
N LEU A 9 -7.64 -9.45 -15.63
CA LEU A 9 -7.06 -10.60 -16.33
C LEU A 9 -7.97 -11.82 -16.26
N ILE A 10 -8.60 -12.07 -15.10
CA ILE A 10 -9.57 -13.14 -14.90
C ILE A 10 -10.83 -12.89 -15.75
N ASP A 11 -11.38 -11.67 -15.75
CA ASP A 11 -12.54 -11.33 -16.58
C ASP A 11 -12.24 -11.46 -18.08
N ILE A 12 -11.06 -11.02 -18.52
CA ILE A 12 -10.58 -11.24 -19.90
C ILE A 12 -10.49 -12.74 -20.20
N GLY A 13 -9.94 -13.55 -19.30
CA GLY A 13 -9.88 -15.00 -19.44
C GLY A 13 -11.26 -15.64 -19.57
N ILE A 14 -12.20 -15.25 -18.72
CA ILE A 14 -13.59 -15.74 -18.74
C ILE A 14 -14.28 -15.44 -20.07
N ARG A 15 -14.13 -14.21 -20.57
CA ARG A 15 -14.75 -13.76 -21.82
C ARG A 15 -14.09 -14.41 -23.04
N SER A 16 -12.76 -14.40 -23.09
CA SER A 16 -12.00 -14.90 -24.25
C SER A 16 -12.10 -16.41 -24.42
N MET A 17 -12.28 -17.16 -23.32
CA MET A 17 -12.41 -18.62 -23.33
C MET A 17 -13.87 -19.10 -23.27
N GLY A 18 -14.86 -18.21 -23.31
CA GLY A 18 -16.28 -18.59 -23.28
C GLY A 18 -16.71 -19.30 -21.99
N LEU A 19 -16.02 -19.09 -20.86
CA LEU A 19 -16.26 -19.85 -19.62
C LEU A 19 -17.66 -19.63 -19.03
N SER A 20 -18.36 -18.57 -19.46
CA SER A 20 -19.71 -18.21 -19.03
C SER A 20 -20.82 -18.55 -20.05
N GLU A 21 -20.51 -19.27 -21.14
CA GLU A 21 -21.48 -19.53 -22.22
C GLU A 21 -22.66 -20.43 -21.82
N LEU A 22 -22.42 -21.42 -20.94
CA LEU A 22 -23.45 -22.36 -20.50
C LEU A 22 -24.11 -21.95 -19.17
N LYS A 23 -23.35 -21.30 -18.29
CA LYS A 23 -23.79 -20.80 -16.97
C LYS A 23 -22.81 -19.74 -16.47
N PRO A 24 -23.22 -18.82 -15.59
CA PRO A 24 -22.30 -17.84 -15.02
C PRO A 24 -21.08 -18.50 -14.40
N PHE A 25 -19.89 -18.07 -14.84
CA PHE A 25 -18.64 -18.44 -14.19
C PHE A 25 -18.41 -17.52 -13.01
N ASP A 26 -18.56 -18.03 -11.79
CA ASP A 26 -18.19 -17.31 -10.57
C ASP A 26 -16.75 -17.68 -10.18
N PRO A 27 -15.78 -16.75 -10.32
CA PRO A 27 -14.38 -17.01 -9.99
C PRO A 27 -14.20 -17.48 -8.54
N LYS A 28 -14.99 -16.98 -7.60
CA LYS A 28 -14.87 -17.30 -6.17
C LYS A 28 -15.17 -18.76 -5.86
N GLU A 29 -16.02 -19.39 -6.67
CA GLU A 29 -16.41 -20.79 -6.51
C GLU A 29 -15.59 -21.75 -7.38
N LYS A 30 -14.97 -21.22 -8.45
CA LYS A 30 -14.34 -21.99 -9.53
C LYS A 30 -12.81 -21.92 -9.54
N ILE A 31 -12.20 -20.91 -8.91
CA ILE A 31 -10.76 -20.80 -8.72
C ILE A 31 -10.42 -21.35 -7.32
N ILE A 32 -9.49 -22.31 -7.26
CA ILE A 32 -9.18 -23.07 -6.03
C ILE A 32 -8.62 -22.15 -4.95
N GLU A 33 -7.71 -21.24 -5.34
CA GLU A 33 -7.06 -20.26 -4.49
C GLU A 33 -8.10 -19.35 -3.80
N PHE A 34 -9.04 -18.79 -4.56
CA PHE A 34 -10.11 -17.94 -4.01
C PHE A 34 -11.06 -18.70 -3.08
N LYS A 35 -11.32 -19.97 -3.40
CA LYS A 35 -12.16 -20.83 -2.57
C LYS A 35 -11.48 -21.11 -1.22
N MET A 36 -10.17 -21.30 -1.21
CA MET A 36 -9.37 -21.45 0.01
C MET A 36 -9.25 -20.14 0.81
N GLU A 37 -9.13 -19.00 0.14
CA GLU A 37 -9.07 -17.68 0.81
C GLU A 37 -10.36 -17.30 1.53
N SER A 38 -11.53 -17.75 1.04
CA SER A 38 -12.83 -17.51 1.66
C SER A 38 -12.95 -18.07 3.09
N VAL A 39 -12.03 -18.97 3.47
CA VAL A 39 -11.99 -19.64 4.78
C VAL A 39 -11.11 -18.87 5.79
N SER A 40 -10.37 -17.83 5.36
CA SER A 40 -9.41 -17.11 6.21
C SER A 40 -9.77 -15.64 6.44
N LYS A 41 -9.37 -15.13 7.63
CA LYS A 41 -9.44 -13.77 8.23
C LYS A 41 -10.26 -12.68 7.50
N LYS A 42 -11.07 -11.93 8.28
CA LYS A 42 -11.64 -10.63 7.86
C LYS A 42 -10.50 -9.69 7.41
N SER A 43 -10.39 -9.47 6.10
CA SER A 43 -9.50 -8.50 5.48
C SER A 43 -10.24 -7.17 5.30
N LEU A 44 -9.55 -6.07 5.61
CA LEU A 44 -10.05 -4.71 5.40
C LEU A 44 -10.24 -4.42 3.91
N LEU A 45 -9.42 -5.03 3.05
CA LEU A 45 -9.50 -4.87 1.60
C LEU A 45 -10.78 -5.47 0.99
N LYS A 46 -11.42 -6.40 1.71
CA LYS A 46 -12.71 -6.98 1.28
C LYS A 46 -13.91 -6.09 1.63
N MET A 47 -13.70 -5.01 2.39
CA MET A 47 -14.74 -4.03 2.70
C MET A 47 -14.94 -3.07 1.52
N ASN A 48 -16.18 -2.61 1.33
CA ASN A 48 -16.37 -1.43 0.47
C ASN A 48 -15.88 -0.17 1.18
N LEU A 49 -15.66 0.92 0.43
CA LEU A 49 -15.13 2.18 0.97
C LEU A 49 -15.99 2.75 2.12
N ARG A 50 -17.32 2.62 2.06
CA ARG A 50 -18.21 3.07 3.15
C ARG A 50 -17.99 2.26 4.41
N GLN A 51 -17.88 0.94 4.29
CA GLN A 51 -17.62 0.04 5.41
C GLN A 51 -16.24 0.33 6.02
N PHE A 52 -15.21 0.48 5.19
CA PHE A 52 -13.87 0.83 5.65
C PHE A 52 -13.88 2.15 6.43
N CYS A 53 -14.49 3.21 5.90
CA CYS A 53 -14.62 4.49 6.60
C CYS A 53 -15.41 4.38 7.91
N ASN A 54 -16.50 3.62 7.94
CA ASN A 54 -17.29 3.40 9.15
C ASN A 54 -16.49 2.62 10.21
N GLU A 55 -15.73 1.62 9.79
CA GLU A 55 -14.87 0.82 10.68
C GLU A 55 -13.74 1.70 11.25
N THR A 56 -13.08 2.52 10.43
CA THR A 56 -12.06 3.49 10.89
C THR A 56 -12.63 4.53 11.87
N LEU A 57 -13.91 4.90 11.72
CA LEU A 57 -14.59 5.85 12.62
C LEU A 57 -15.10 5.20 13.91
N SER A 58 -15.12 3.87 13.99
CA SER A 58 -15.67 3.14 15.13
C SER A 58 -14.83 3.30 16.41
N ASP A 59 -15.31 2.73 17.51
CA ASP A 59 -14.57 2.60 18.77
C ASP A 59 -13.53 1.45 18.75
N SER A 60 -13.37 0.76 17.61
CA SER A 60 -12.33 -0.25 17.42
C SER A 60 -10.93 0.40 17.34
N PRO A 61 -9.92 -0.17 18.00
CA PRO A 61 -8.54 0.34 17.93
C PRO A 61 -7.85 0.08 16.57
N ALA A 62 -8.46 -0.73 15.69
CA ALA A 62 -7.97 -0.97 14.33
C ALA A 62 -9.16 -1.19 13.37
N PRO A 63 -9.09 -0.72 12.11
CA PRO A 63 -7.95 -0.12 11.42
C PRO A 63 -7.62 1.28 11.93
N GLY A 64 -6.31 1.54 12.09
CA GLY A 64 -5.80 2.82 12.58
C GLY A 64 -5.16 3.67 11.48
N GLY A 65 -4.45 4.72 11.91
CA GLY A 65 -3.77 5.65 11.00
C GLY A 65 -2.71 4.99 10.09
N GLY A 66 -2.06 3.90 10.52
CA GLY A 66 -1.11 3.15 9.69
C GLY A 66 -1.79 2.48 8.49
N SER A 67 -2.90 1.80 8.73
CA SER A 67 -3.74 1.16 7.70
C SER A 67 -4.25 2.19 6.69
N VAL A 68 -4.72 3.35 7.16
CA VAL A 68 -5.16 4.46 6.28
C VAL A 68 -3.99 5.05 5.50
N ALA A 69 -2.81 5.22 6.12
CA ALA A 69 -1.63 5.71 5.43
C ALA A 69 -1.20 4.78 4.29
N ALA A 70 -1.19 3.46 4.51
CA ALA A 70 -0.91 2.48 3.47
C ALA A 70 -1.92 2.57 2.31
N LEU A 71 -3.22 2.71 2.62
CA LEU A 71 -4.27 2.86 1.62
C LEU A 71 -4.13 4.15 0.79
N MET A 72 -3.76 5.28 1.42
CA MET A 72 -3.45 6.52 0.69
C MET A 72 -2.30 6.32 -0.30
N GLY A 73 -1.27 5.55 0.10
CA GLY A 73 -0.19 5.16 -0.80
C GLY A 73 -0.70 4.34 -1.98
N ALA A 74 -1.53 3.32 -1.71
CA ALA A 74 -2.11 2.48 -2.76
C ALA A 74 -2.94 3.29 -3.76
N PHE A 75 -3.73 4.27 -3.31
CA PHE A 75 -4.42 5.21 -4.20
C PHE A 75 -3.44 6.06 -5.03
N GLY A 76 -2.39 6.58 -4.41
CA GLY A 76 -1.37 7.37 -5.10
C GLY A 76 -0.69 6.60 -6.23
N VAL A 77 -0.29 5.35 -5.95
CA VAL A 77 0.28 4.44 -6.94
C VAL A 77 -0.74 4.07 -8.02
N SER A 78 -1.99 3.81 -7.64
CA SER A 78 -3.05 3.46 -8.60
C SER A 78 -3.30 4.57 -9.60
N LEU A 79 -3.27 5.84 -9.19
CA LEU A 79 -3.40 6.98 -10.10
C LEU A 79 -2.21 7.08 -11.06
N GLY A 80 -0.98 6.85 -10.57
CA GLY A 80 0.20 6.75 -11.43
C GLY A 80 0.09 5.60 -12.45
N GLY A 81 -0.34 4.42 -12.00
CA GLY A 81 -0.58 3.25 -12.85
C GLY A 81 -1.70 3.48 -13.88
N MET A 82 -2.77 4.19 -13.49
CA MET A 82 -3.83 4.60 -14.40
C MET A 82 -3.28 5.49 -15.51
N VAL A 83 -2.47 6.50 -15.18
CA VAL A 83 -1.86 7.39 -16.18
C VAL A 83 -0.95 6.59 -17.11
N ALA A 84 -0.17 5.63 -16.59
CA ALA A 84 0.63 4.72 -17.40
C ALA A 84 -0.24 3.90 -18.36
N ASN A 85 -1.33 3.30 -17.88
CA ASN A 85 -2.27 2.54 -18.71
C ASN A 85 -2.92 3.39 -19.81
N LEU A 86 -3.35 4.62 -19.47
CA LEU A 86 -3.92 5.57 -20.44
C LEU A 86 -2.89 6.01 -21.48
N SER A 87 -1.64 6.20 -21.08
CA SER A 87 -0.52 6.51 -21.98
C SER A 87 -0.20 5.35 -22.92
N ALA A 88 -0.17 4.12 -22.42
CA ALA A 88 0.05 2.92 -23.22
C ALA A 88 -1.03 2.73 -24.29
N GLY A 89 -2.29 3.04 -23.97
CA GLY A 89 -3.43 2.95 -24.90
C GLY A 89 -3.62 4.17 -25.81
N LYS A 90 -2.74 5.17 -25.76
CA LYS A 90 -2.93 6.43 -26.48
C LYS A 90 -2.61 6.26 -27.97
N ARG A 91 -3.58 6.58 -28.83
CA ARG A 91 -3.42 6.54 -30.30
C ARG A 91 -2.22 7.39 -30.75
N GLY A 92 -1.35 6.80 -31.58
CA GLY A 92 -0.17 7.45 -32.12
C GLY A 92 1.05 7.41 -31.20
N TRP A 93 0.97 6.70 -30.07
CA TRP A 93 2.09 6.45 -29.14
C TRP A 93 2.47 4.96 -29.13
N ASP A 94 2.22 4.26 -30.25
CA ASP A 94 2.43 2.81 -30.38
C ASP A 94 3.90 2.41 -30.12
N ASP A 95 4.85 3.30 -30.44
CA ASP A 95 6.29 3.17 -30.16
C ASP A 95 6.64 3.23 -28.67
N LYS A 96 5.75 3.76 -27.84
CA LYS A 96 5.91 3.92 -26.38
C LYS A 96 5.11 2.90 -25.57
N LEU A 97 4.40 1.99 -26.24
CA LEU A 97 3.55 0.98 -25.59
C LEU A 97 4.30 0.19 -24.51
N GLY A 98 5.49 -0.32 -24.83
CA GLY A 98 6.31 -1.09 -23.88
C GLY A 98 6.74 -0.26 -22.67
N TYR A 99 7.19 0.97 -22.92
CA TYR A 99 7.62 1.90 -21.86
C TYR A 99 6.54 2.13 -20.79
N PHE A 100 5.31 2.44 -21.23
CA PHE A 100 4.21 2.71 -20.31
C PHE A 100 3.64 1.42 -19.69
N SER A 101 3.68 0.30 -20.42
CA SER A 101 3.26 -1.00 -19.89
C SER A 101 4.18 -1.45 -18.74
N ASP A 102 5.50 -1.28 -18.87
CA ASP A 102 6.46 -1.56 -17.80
C ASP A 102 6.18 -0.76 -16.53
N TRP A 103 5.83 0.53 -16.69
CA TRP A 103 5.44 1.38 -15.57
C TRP A 103 4.11 0.96 -14.94
N ALA A 104 3.13 0.54 -15.74
CA ALA A 104 1.86 0.03 -15.24
C ALA A 104 2.03 -1.28 -14.45
N VAL A 105 2.91 -2.18 -14.89
CA VAL A 105 3.25 -3.42 -14.16
C VAL A 105 3.91 -3.10 -12.82
N LYS A 106 4.89 -2.17 -12.80
CA LYS A 106 5.51 -1.70 -11.55
C LYS A 106 4.48 -1.06 -10.62
N ALA A 107 3.53 -0.30 -11.15
CA ALA A 107 2.46 0.29 -10.37
C ALA A 107 1.59 -0.77 -9.71
N GLN A 108 1.23 -1.85 -10.41
CA GLN A 108 0.48 -2.95 -9.78
C GLN A 108 1.24 -3.59 -8.62
N GLN A 109 2.51 -3.92 -8.82
CA GLN A 109 3.35 -4.52 -7.76
C GLN A 109 3.44 -3.62 -6.51
N LEU A 110 3.65 -2.32 -6.70
CA LEU A 110 3.71 -1.34 -5.61
C LEU A 110 2.36 -1.17 -4.91
N LYS A 111 1.26 -1.15 -5.68
CA LYS A 111 -0.11 -1.08 -5.16
C LYS A 111 -0.43 -2.33 -4.34
N ASP A 112 -0.14 -3.53 -4.84
CA ASP A 112 -0.40 -4.79 -4.15
C ASP A 112 0.36 -4.88 -2.83
N GLU A 113 1.64 -4.49 -2.81
CA GLU A 113 2.42 -4.41 -1.57
C GLU A 113 1.80 -3.41 -0.57
N LEU A 114 1.34 -2.24 -1.03
CA LEU A 114 0.69 -1.26 -0.16
C LEU A 114 -0.65 -1.74 0.38
N LEU A 115 -1.46 -2.41 -0.44
CA LEU A 115 -2.72 -3.01 -0.02
C LEU A 115 -2.48 -4.12 1.01
N PHE A 116 -1.50 -5.01 0.77
CA PHE A 116 -1.08 -6.01 1.75
C PHE A 116 -0.71 -5.36 3.10
N LEU A 117 0.00 -4.23 3.06
CA LEU A 117 0.39 -3.48 4.26
C LEU A 117 -0.79 -2.85 5.02
N VAL A 118 -1.95 -2.62 4.39
CA VAL A 118 -3.18 -2.17 5.07
C VAL A 118 -3.63 -3.20 6.09
N ASP A 119 -3.72 -4.48 5.70
CA ASP A 119 -4.11 -5.56 6.59
C ASP A 119 -3.00 -5.89 7.60
N GLU A 120 -1.74 -5.85 7.16
CA GLU A 120 -0.60 -6.15 8.02
C GLU A 120 -0.40 -5.15 9.16
N ASP A 121 -0.74 -3.87 8.98
CA ASP A 121 -0.73 -2.88 10.06
C ASP A 121 -1.68 -3.29 11.20
N THR A 122 -2.90 -3.68 10.84
CA THR A 122 -3.89 -4.19 11.81
C THR A 122 -3.43 -5.51 12.44
N ALA A 123 -2.82 -6.42 11.65
CA ALA A 123 -2.29 -7.67 12.17
C ALA A 123 -1.12 -7.44 13.15
N ALA A 124 -0.24 -6.48 12.86
CA ALA A 124 0.88 -6.11 13.73
C ALA A 124 0.39 -5.51 15.05
N PHE A 125 -0.60 -4.61 14.99
CA PHE A 125 -1.24 -4.05 16.19
C PHE A 125 -1.85 -5.16 17.06
N LYS A 126 -2.59 -6.10 16.46
CA LYS A 126 -3.16 -7.24 17.18
C LYS A 126 -2.09 -8.08 17.88
N LYS A 127 -0.96 -8.35 17.23
CA LYS A 127 0.16 -9.09 17.85
C LYS A 127 0.72 -8.38 19.08
N VAL A 128 0.79 -7.05 19.06
CA VAL A 128 1.22 -6.26 20.23
C VAL A 128 0.22 -6.43 21.37
N MET A 129 -1.08 -6.32 21.09
CA MET A 129 -2.14 -6.50 22.09
C MET A 129 -2.15 -7.92 22.67
N ASP A 130 -2.06 -8.94 21.82
CA ASP A 130 -1.98 -10.35 22.23
C ASP A 130 -0.75 -10.59 23.14
N ALA A 131 0.40 -9.99 22.82
CA ALA A 131 1.61 -10.09 23.64
C ALA A 131 1.45 -9.40 25.01
N PHE A 132 0.74 -8.27 25.07
CA PHE A 132 0.43 -7.61 26.34
C PHE A 132 -0.55 -8.42 27.22
N ALA A 133 -1.42 -9.22 26.61
CA ALA A 133 -2.40 -10.06 27.28
C ALA A 133 -1.83 -11.37 27.86
N LEU A 134 -0.58 -11.73 27.55
CA LEU A 134 0.06 -12.94 28.09
C LEU A 134 0.14 -12.91 29.63
N PRO A 135 0.10 -14.10 30.29
CA PRO A 135 0.27 -14.24 31.73
C PRO A 135 1.56 -13.62 32.27
N LYS A 136 1.57 -13.28 33.56
CA LYS A 136 2.68 -12.57 34.20
C LYS A 136 2.83 -12.91 35.69
N ASP A 137 2.38 -14.09 36.11
CA ASP A 137 2.32 -14.47 37.52
C ASP A 137 3.64 -15.14 37.95
N SER A 138 4.23 -15.96 37.09
CA SER A 138 5.55 -16.57 37.33
C SER A 138 6.73 -15.77 36.73
N ALA A 139 7.95 -16.07 37.16
CA ALA A 139 9.15 -15.47 36.58
C ALA A 139 9.34 -15.85 35.11
N ASP A 140 9.06 -17.11 34.76
CA ASP A 140 9.15 -17.61 33.38
C ASP A 140 8.10 -16.97 32.48
N GLU A 141 6.87 -16.80 32.98
CA GLU A 141 5.81 -16.08 32.27
C GLU A 141 6.18 -14.62 32.02
N LYS A 142 6.73 -13.92 33.03
CA LYS A 142 7.20 -12.53 32.87
C LYS A 142 8.30 -12.42 31.81
N ALA A 143 9.24 -13.37 31.77
CA ALA A 143 10.31 -13.41 30.79
C ALA A 143 9.76 -13.65 29.37
N ALA A 144 8.90 -14.67 29.20
CA ALA A 144 8.27 -15.00 27.92
C ALA A 144 7.40 -13.84 27.41
N ARG A 145 6.60 -13.23 28.29
CA ARG A 145 5.78 -12.05 27.98
C ARG A 145 6.64 -10.86 27.53
N SER A 146 7.73 -10.56 28.24
CA SER A 146 8.63 -9.48 27.84
C SER A 146 9.25 -9.73 26.47
N ALA A 147 9.66 -10.97 26.17
CA ALA A 147 10.22 -11.34 24.87
C ALA A 147 9.18 -11.19 23.74
N ALA A 148 7.96 -11.67 23.97
CA ALA A 148 6.84 -11.54 23.02
C ALA A 148 6.50 -10.07 22.74
N ILE A 149 6.45 -9.21 23.76
CA ILE A 149 6.21 -7.77 23.59
C ILE A 149 7.31 -7.14 22.74
N GLN A 150 8.60 -7.42 23.00
CA GLN A 150 9.67 -6.84 22.21
C GLN A 150 9.65 -7.30 20.75
N LEU A 151 9.35 -8.58 20.49
CA LEU A 151 9.20 -9.09 19.12
C LEU A 151 8.02 -8.44 18.39
N ALA A 152 6.87 -8.32 19.06
CA ALA A 152 5.68 -7.70 18.48
C ALA A 152 5.87 -6.20 18.25
N SER A 153 6.49 -5.47 19.19
CA SER A 153 6.80 -4.05 19.04
C SER A 153 7.80 -3.79 17.91
N LYS A 154 8.81 -4.66 17.74
CA LYS A 154 9.72 -4.60 16.59
C LYS A 154 8.93 -4.73 15.29
N TYR A 155 8.08 -5.76 15.18
CA TYR A 155 7.25 -5.97 14.00
C TYR A 155 6.34 -4.78 13.70
N ALA A 156 5.67 -4.24 14.72
CA ALA A 156 4.80 -3.07 14.59
C ALA A 156 5.55 -1.79 14.18
N ALA A 157 6.85 -1.67 14.49
CA ALA A 157 7.68 -0.56 13.99
C ALA A 157 8.15 -0.78 12.54
N GLU A 158 8.38 -2.03 12.14
CA GLU A 158 8.87 -2.38 10.80
C GLU A 158 7.78 -2.26 9.72
N ILE A 159 6.52 -2.55 10.02
CA ILE A 159 5.40 -2.43 9.06
C ILE A 159 5.24 -1.00 8.50
N PRO A 160 5.07 0.05 9.31
CA PRO A 160 4.96 1.41 8.79
C PRO A 160 6.25 1.89 8.11
N LEU A 161 7.42 1.36 8.48
CA LEU A 161 8.65 1.64 7.72
C LEU A 161 8.60 1.02 6.32
N ARG A 162 8.09 -0.20 6.17
CA ARG A 162 7.87 -0.82 4.85
C ARG A 162 6.88 -0.01 4.03
N VAL A 163 5.82 0.53 4.64
CA VAL A 163 4.90 1.47 3.97
C VAL A 163 5.65 2.68 3.44
N MET A 164 6.51 3.30 4.25
CA MET A 164 7.35 4.43 3.80
C MET A 164 8.28 4.05 2.65
N GLU A 165 8.96 2.91 2.74
CA GLU A 165 9.91 2.45 1.72
C GLU A 165 9.20 2.14 0.39
N THR A 166 8.03 1.50 0.43
CA THR A 166 7.22 1.19 -0.77
C THR A 166 6.61 2.45 -1.37
N ALA A 167 6.07 3.34 -0.54
CA ALA A 167 5.57 4.64 -1.00
C ALA A 167 6.69 5.48 -1.63
N PHE A 168 7.88 5.52 -1.02
CA PHE A 168 9.00 6.28 -1.56
C PHE A 168 9.47 5.78 -2.93
N LYS A 169 9.52 4.46 -3.16
CA LYS A 169 9.81 3.87 -4.49
C LYS A 169 8.83 4.33 -5.57
N SER A 170 7.62 4.69 -5.17
CA SER A 170 6.55 5.09 -6.09
C SER A 170 6.68 6.53 -6.60
N TYR A 171 7.56 7.36 -6.03
CA TYR A 171 7.83 8.69 -6.57
C TYR A 171 8.37 8.62 -8.00
N GLN A 172 9.19 7.62 -8.33
CA GLN A 172 9.73 7.46 -9.68
C GLN A 172 8.63 7.22 -10.72
N LEU A 173 7.61 6.43 -10.37
CA LEU A 173 6.43 6.23 -11.23
C LEU A 173 5.72 7.56 -11.49
N LEU A 174 5.43 8.34 -10.43
CA LEU A 174 4.72 9.62 -10.57
C LEU A 174 5.56 10.66 -11.30
N ALA A 175 6.88 10.70 -11.11
CA ALA A 175 7.78 11.56 -11.85
C ALA A 175 7.70 11.26 -13.36
N GLU A 176 7.81 9.98 -13.73
CA GLU A 176 7.76 9.57 -15.14
C GLU A 176 6.39 9.84 -15.77
N MET A 177 5.31 9.65 -15.01
CA MET A 177 3.96 9.97 -15.48
C MET A 177 3.72 11.47 -15.57
N ALA A 178 4.29 12.27 -14.65
CA ALA A 178 4.23 13.73 -14.73
C ALA A 178 4.98 14.24 -15.96
N GLU A 179 6.15 13.69 -16.28
CA GLU A 179 7.01 14.15 -17.38
C GLU A 179 6.54 13.66 -18.75
N LYS A 180 6.28 12.35 -18.88
CA LYS A 180 6.10 11.68 -20.18
C LYS A 180 4.70 11.11 -20.37
N GLY A 181 3.92 11.00 -19.30
CA GLY A 181 2.57 10.46 -19.31
C GLY A 181 1.58 11.30 -20.13
N ASN A 182 0.33 10.84 -20.18
CA ASN A 182 -0.73 11.48 -20.94
C ASN A 182 -0.99 12.88 -20.36
N PRO A 183 -0.77 13.98 -21.11
CA PRO A 183 -0.92 15.33 -20.57
C PRO A 183 -2.33 15.63 -20.05
N ALA A 184 -3.35 14.97 -20.61
CA ALA A 184 -4.74 15.12 -20.18
C ALA A 184 -5.03 14.53 -18.78
N SER A 185 -4.10 13.76 -18.22
CA SER A 185 -4.21 13.09 -16.92
C SER A 185 -3.20 13.63 -15.91
N VAL A 186 -2.62 14.81 -16.15
CA VAL A 186 -1.60 15.38 -15.25
C VAL A 186 -2.15 15.72 -13.86
N SER A 187 -3.44 16.08 -13.77
CA SER A 187 -4.13 16.28 -12.49
C SER A 187 -4.20 15.00 -11.66
N ASP A 188 -4.37 13.84 -12.30
CA ASP A 188 -4.40 12.53 -11.63
C ASP A 188 -3.04 12.22 -11.01
N VAL A 189 -1.95 12.55 -11.71
CA VAL A 189 -0.59 12.45 -11.18
C VAL A 189 -0.41 13.37 -9.96
N GLY A 190 -0.93 14.60 -10.02
CA GLY A 190 -0.89 15.55 -8.91
C GLY A 190 -1.61 15.04 -7.65
N VAL A 191 -2.84 14.55 -7.80
CA VAL A 191 -3.58 13.93 -6.68
C VAL A 191 -2.84 12.70 -6.16
N GLY A 192 -2.30 11.87 -7.06
CA GLY A 192 -1.53 10.69 -6.67
C GLY A 192 -0.27 11.04 -5.86
N LEU A 193 0.41 12.12 -6.23
CA LEU A 193 1.58 12.65 -5.53
C LEU A 193 1.24 13.14 -4.12
N LEU A 194 0.13 13.86 -3.97
CA LEU A 194 -0.36 14.32 -2.66
C LEU A 194 -0.73 13.14 -1.74
N ALA A 195 -1.42 12.14 -2.28
CA ALA A 195 -1.78 10.93 -1.53
C ALA A 195 -0.52 10.14 -1.11
N LEU A 196 0.46 10.02 -2.00
CA LEU A 196 1.74 9.38 -1.69
C LEU A 196 2.53 10.14 -0.62
N ARG A 197 2.49 11.47 -0.66
CA ARG A 197 3.12 12.30 0.36
C ARG A 197 2.49 12.09 1.74
N ALA A 198 1.15 12.11 1.80
CA ALA A 198 0.41 11.84 3.03
C ALA A 198 0.68 10.43 3.56
N CYS A 199 0.84 9.43 2.67
CA CYS A 199 1.25 8.08 3.04
C CYS A 199 2.62 8.06 3.75
N VAL A 200 3.66 8.67 3.16
CA VAL A 200 5.01 8.70 3.76
C VAL A 200 5.00 9.41 5.11
N ASP A 201 4.35 10.58 5.20
CA ASP A 201 4.32 11.36 6.43
C ASP A 201 3.50 10.66 7.53
N GLY A 202 2.35 10.08 7.17
CA GLY A 202 1.51 9.29 8.09
C GLY A 202 2.23 8.03 8.58
N ALA A 203 2.90 7.30 7.69
CA ALA A 203 3.67 6.12 8.06
C ALA A 203 4.87 6.49 8.96
N ALA A 204 5.55 7.61 8.72
CA ALA A 204 6.60 8.12 9.58
C ALA A 204 6.12 8.39 11.02
N MET A 205 4.90 8.93 11.19
CA MET A 205 4.30 9.11 12.51
C MET A 205 4.06 7.77 13.21
N ASN A 206 3.56 6.77 12.49
CA ASN A 206 3.32 5.43 13.03
C ASN A 206 4.62 4.72 13.43
N VAL A 207 5.70 4.84 12.64
CA VAL A 207 7.03 4.34 13.03
C VAL A 207 7.45 4.98 14.36
N ARG A 208 7.41 6.33 14.45
CA ARG A 208 7.87 7.06 15.64
C ARG A 208 7.12 6.67 16.91
N ILE A 209 5.80 6.47 16.83
CA ILE A 209 4.99 6.02 17.96
C ILE A 209 5.41 4.61 18.40
N ASN A 210 5.57 3.66 17.46
CA ASN A 210 5.96 2.29 17.79
C ASN A 210 7.40 2.20 18.34
N LEU A 211 8.30 3.09 17.90
CA LEU A 211 9.66 3.18 18.42
C LEU A 211 9.75 3.64 19.88
N ALA A 212 8.74 4.34 20.41
CA ALA A 212 8.74 4.79 21.80
C ALA A 212 8.67 3.61 22.80
N GLY A 213 8.04 2.49 22.40
CA GLY A 213 7.89 1.29 23.22
C GLY A 213 9.02 0.26 23.10
N LEU A 214 9.97 0.48 22.18
CA LEU A 214 11.05 -0.48 21.88
C LEU A 214 12.27 -0.23 22.78
N LYS A 215 12.81 -1.29 23.40
CA LYS A 215 13.98 -1.20 24.29
C LYS A 215 15.32 -1.31 23.56
N ASP A 216 15.34 -1.90 22.37
CA ASP A 216 16.55 -2.04 21.56
C ASP A 216 16.94 -0.68 20.95
N GLU A 217 17.83 0.04 21.65
CA GLU A 217 18.29 1.38 21.25
C GLU A 217 19.07 1.37 19.92
N LYS A 218 19.73 0.27 19.57
CA LYS A 218 20.45 0.17 18.28
C LYS A 218 19.46 0.07 17.13
N LEU A 219 18.46 -0.78 17.26
CA LEU A 219 17.39 -0.91 16.28
C LEU A 219 16.57 0.38 16.17
N LYS A 220 16.24 1.00 17.31
CA LYS A 220 15.52 2.27 17.36
C LYS A 220 16.27 3.38 16.62
N SER A 221 17.56 3.53 16.88
CA SER A 221 18.40 4.51 16.18
C SER A 221 18.47 4.24 14.67
N ALA A 222 18.61 2.97 14.26
CA ALA A 222 18.64 2.60 12.85
C ALA A 222 17.32 2.90 12.13
N LEU A 223 16.17 2.59 12.75
CA LEU A 223 14.85 2.88 12.19
C LEU A 223 14.57 4.39 12.16
N GLN A 224 14.97 5.14 13.18
CA GLN A 224 14.86 6.61 13.18
C GLN A 224 15.65 7.24 12.05
N GLU A 225 16.87 6.76 11.78
CA GLU A 225 17.69 7.29 10.70
C GLU A 225 17.06 7.02 9.33
N LYS A 226 16.54 5.81 9.12
CA LYS A 226 15.78 5.50 7.89
C LYS A 226 14.57 6.41 7.70
N VAL A 227 13.79 6.63 8.77
CA VAL A 227 12.63 7.55 8.72
C VAL A 227 13.08 8.95 8.34
N ARG A 228 14.13 9.48 8.97
CA ARG A 228 14.66 10.83 8.66
C ARG A 228 15.09 10.94 7.20
N LYS A 229 15.86 9.95 6.72
CA LYS A 229 16.34 9.91 5.34
C LYS A 229 15.19 9.89 4.34
N ILE A 230 14.26 8.94 4.49
CA ILE A 230 13.12 8.79 3.56
C ILE A 230 12.22 10.03 3.60
N SER A 231 11.95 10.62 4.77
CA SER A 231 11.15 11.85 4.86
C SER A 231 11.81 13.03 4.14
N ALA A 232 13.13 13.19 4.28
CA ALA A 232 13.86 14.26 3.61
C ALA A 232 13.91 14.06 2.08
N GLU A 233 14.16 12.83 1.63
CA GLU A 233 14.16 12.49 0.20
C GLU A 233 12.75 12.63 -0.41
N SER A 234 11.72 12.17 0.30
CA SER A 234 10.30 12.34 -0.06
C SER A 234 9.94 13.82 -0.24
N GLU A 235 10.46 14.72 0.60
CA GLU A 235 10.23 16.17 0.48
C GLU A 235 10.89 16.75 -0.77
N SER A 236 12.10 16.30 -1.07
CA SER A 236 12.81 16.72 -2.27
C SER A 236 12.07 16.25 -3.54
N GLU A 237 11.70 14.97 -3.60
CA GLU A 237 11.00 14.41 -4.76
C GLU A 237 9.61 15.00 -4.95
N PHE A 238 8.85 15.17 -3.87
CA PHE A 238 7.54 15.84 -3.91
C PHE A 238 7.65 17.23 -4.54
N LYS A 239 8.59 18.05 -4.06
CA LYS A 239 8.79 19.42 -4.57
C LYS A 239 9.16 19.46 -6.06
N LYS A 240 10.00 18.53 -6.53
CA LYS A 240 10.36 18.44 -7.95
C LYS A 240 9.16 18.07 -8.81
N ILE A 241 8.44 17.02 -8.43
CA ILE A 241 7.36 16.46 -9.25
C ILE A 241 6.15 17.41 -9.25
N ILE A 242 5.81 18.03 -8.12
CA ILE A 242 4.70 18.97 -8.07
C ILE A 242 4.96 20.19 -8.96
N GLN A 243 6.20 20.68 -9.05
CA GLN A 243 6.56 21.75 -10.00
C GLN A 243 6.31 21.34 -11.46
N ILE A 244 6.62 20.09 -11.83
CA ILE A 244 6.35 19.56 -13.17
C ILE A 244 4.84 19.51 -13.41
N VAL A 245 4.07 19.01 -12.44
CA VAL A 245 2.60 18.94 -12.51
C VAL A 245 2.02 20.34 -12.70
N GLU A 246 2.36 21.29 -11.84
CA GLU A 246 1.87 22.67 -11.90
C GLU A 246 2.26 23.36 -13.21
N SER A 247 3.48 23.14 -13.72
CA SER A 247 3.90 23.72 -15.01
C SER A 247 3.09 23.24 -16.22
N LYS A 248 2.35 22.13 -16.05
CA LYS A 248 1.48 21.54 -17.07
C LYS A 248 0.00 21.78 -16.79
N LEU A 249 -0.34 22.32 -15.62
CA LEU A 249 -1.67 22.77 -15.26
C LEU A 249 -1.82 24.22 -15.74
N GLY A 250 -2.26 24.38 -16.99
CA GLY A 250 -2.83 25.59 -17.59
C GLY A 250 -2.29 26.94 -17.11
#